data_AF-J4KSR3-F1
#
_entry.id   AF-J4KSR3-F1
#
_cell.length_a   1.000
_cell.length_b   1.000
_cell.length_c   1.000
_cell.angle_alpha   90.00
_cell.angle_beta   90.00
_cell.angle_gamma   90.00
#
_symmetry.space_group_name_H-M   'P 1'
#
loop_
_entity.id
_entity.type
_entity.pdbx_description
1 polymer ?
#
loop_
_entity_poly.entity_id
_entity_poly.type
_entity_poly.pdbx_seq_one_letter_code
_entity_poly.pdbx_strand_id
1 'polypeptide(L)'
;MVDLINDSFTFIYNNWYDILLVLLFLLVGLIYITVHNITFIPKNKDENKKTSAEFVIETFDIDKELDFNVDSCDGNTDDLEKHETYCGGLTDGNCKLSNCCVYAFHKETNVGKCVPGDSDGPTIKDETKNMDYYYYKNKEFKITL
;
A
#
# COMPACT_ATOMS: atom_id res chain seq x y z
N MET A 1 41.54 4.17 13.88
CA MET A 1 40.57 3.22 14.48
C MET A 1 40.62 3.30 16.00
N VAL A 2 41.82 3.27 16.61
CA VAL A 2 42.01 3.48 18.06
C VAL A 2 41.53 4.87 18.52
N ASP A 3 41.69 5.90 17.69
CA ASP A 3 41.29 7.27 18.03
C ASP A 3 39.77 7.43 18.13
N LEU A 4 39.01 6.83 17.20
CA LEU A 4 37.53 6.84 17.24
C LEU A 4 36.97 6.17 18.50
N ILE A 5 37.65 5.12 18.97
CA ILE A 5 37.27 4.38 20.17
C ILE A 5 37.53 5.26 21.40
N ASN A 6 38.69 5.90 21.49
CA ASN A 6 39.03 6.80 22.59
C ASN A 6 38.14 8.05 22.64
N ASP A 7 37.80 8.61 21.49
CA ASP A 7 36.89 9.77 21.39
C ASP A 7 35.49 9.39 21.87
N SER A 8 35.02 8.19 21.51
CA SER A 8 33.73 7.65 21.99
C SER A 8 33.72 7.46 23.51
N PHE A 9 34.80 6.93 24.10
CA PHE A 9 34.92 6.77 25.56
C PHE A 9 34.97 8.12 26.29
N THR A 10 35.68 9.10 25.73
CA THR A 10 35.76 10.45 26.31
C THR A 10 34.40 11.13 26.30
N PHE A 11 33.63 10.96 25.23
CA PHE A 11 32.26 11.48 25.14
C PHE A 11 31.33 10.85 26.17
N ILE A 12 31.38 9.53 26.33
CA ILE A 12 30.55 8.80 27.31
C ILE A 12 30.92 9.22 28.74
N TYR A 13 32.20 9.37 29.04
CA TYR A 13 32.65 9.79 30.37
C TYR A 13 32.22 11.21 30.72
N ASN A 14 32.29 12.15 29.78
CA ASN A 14 31.89 13.53 30.03
C ASN A 14 30.37 13.69 30.19
N ASN A 15 29.57 12.90 29.47
CA ASN A 15 28.11 13.01 29.46
C ASN A 15 27.42 11.87 30.22
N TRP A 16 28.14 11.18 31.11
CA TRP A 16 27.63 9.96 31.75
C TRP A 16 26.36 10.18 32.58
N TYR A 17 26.23 11.36 33.22
CA TYR A 17 25.02 11.73 33.96
C TYR A 17 23.80 11.88 33.04
N ASP A 18 23.96 12.52 31.87
CA ASP A 18 22.88 12.68 30.91
C ASP A 18 22.46 11.33 30.31
N ILE A 19 23.45 10.47 30.01
CA ILE A 19 23.21 9.10 29.53
C ILE A 19 22.45 8.28 30.59
N LEU A 20 22.88 8.36 31.86
CA LEU A 20 22.22 7.68 32.97
C LEU A 20 20.79 8.18 33.16
N LEU A 21 20.55 9.49 33.03
CA LEU A 21 19.24 10.10 33.14
C LEU A 21 18.30 9.60 32.04
N VAL A 22 18.74 9.58 30.78
CA VAL A 22 17.94 9.06 29.66
C VAL A 22 17.62 7.57 29.88
N LEU A 23 18.59 6.78 30.34
CA LEU A 23 18.39 5.37 30.65
C LEU A 23 17.35 5.18 31.77
N LEU A 24 17.39 6.03 32.81
CA LEU A 24 16.42 6.02 33.90
C LEU A 24 15.00 6.29 33.38
N PHE A 25 14.82 7.32 32.56
CA PHE A 25 13.52 7.64 31.97
C PHE A 25 12.97 6.51 31.10
N LEU A 26 13.84 5.86 30.32
CA LEU A 26 13.47 4.71 29.49
C LEU A 26 12.99 3.54 30.36
N LEU A 27 13.73 3.19 31.42
CA LEU A 27 13.34 2.13 32.36
C LEU A 27 12.02 2.44 33.07
N VAL A 28 11.84 3.67 33.56
CA VAL A 28 10.59 4.11 34.19
C VAL A 28 9.43 4.03 33.19
N GLY A 29 9.64 4.44 31.93
CA GLY A 29 8.64 4.33 30.87
C GLY A 29 8.21 2.89 30.58
N LEU A 30 9.16 1.96 30.50
CA LEU A 30 8.86 0.53 30.30
C LEU A 30 8.11 -0.08 31.49
N ILE A 31 8.49 0.27 32.73
CA ILE A 31 7.78 -0.17 33.93
C ILE A 31 6.36 0.41 33.95
N TYR A 32 6.20 1.68 33.59
CA TYR A 32 4.90 2.33 33.51
C TYR A 32 3.96 1.62 32.51
N ILE A 33 4.45 1.31 31.30
CA ILE A 33 3.71 0.59 30.26
C ILE A 33 3.26 -0.80 30.74
N THR A 34 4.14 -1.52 31.43
CA THR A 34 3.84 -2.88 31.92
C THR A 34 2.85 -2.89 33.08
N VAL A 35 2.96 -1.95 34.04
CA VAL A 35 2.01 -1.80 35.16
C VAL A 35 0.63 -1.37 34.65
N HIS A 36 0.58 -0.47 33.68
CA HIS A 36 -0.68 -0.01 33.11
C HIS A 36 -1.29 -0.97 32.07
N ASN A 37 -0.71 -2.16 31.87
CA ASN A 37 -1.14 -3.15 30.86
C ASN A 37 -1.46 -2.50 29.52
N ILE A 38 -0.60 -1.57 29.07
CA ILE A 38 -0.73 -0.96 27.75
C ILE A 38 -0.35 -2.03 26.75
N THR A 39 -1.33 -2.82 26.36
CA THR A 39 -1.24 -3.69 25.21
C THR A 39 -1.06 -2.80 23.99
N PHE A 40 0.17 -2.76 23.46
CA PHE A 40 0.41 -2.35 22.09
C PHE A 40 -0.19 -3.40 21.17
N ILE A 41 -1.52 -3.52 21.19
CA ILE A 41 -2.26 -4.14 20.12
C ILE A 41 -2.10 -3.13 18.98
N PRO A 42 -1.27 -3.39 17.95
CA PRO A 42 -1.44 -2.65 16.72
C PRO A 42 -2.92 -2.80 16.37
N LYS A 43 -3.61 -1.70 16.08
CA LYS A 43 -4.92 -1.80 15.43
C LYS A 43 -4.69 -2.39 14.02
N ASN A 44 -4.36 -3.68 13.97
CA ASN A 44 -4.68 -4.52 12.83
C ASN A 44 -6.17 -4.76 12.97
N LYS A 45 -6.90 -3.80 12.42
CA LYS A 45 -8.23 -4.08 11.93
C LYS A 45 -8.05 -5.21 10.91
N ASP A 46 -8.83 -6.26 11.12
CA ASP A 46 -9.01 -7.39 10.23
C ASP A 46 -8.00 -8.53 10.41
N GLU A 47 -8.50 -9.52 11.15
CA GLU A 47 -8.11 -10.91 11.12
C GLU A 47 -8.05 -11.39 9.66
N ASN A 48 -6.97 -12.11 9.32
CA ASN A 48 -6.58 -12.66 8.00
C ASN A 48 -5.62 -11.79 7.17
N LYS A 49 -4.40 -11.59 7.67
CA LYS A 49 -3.26 -11.28 6.78
C LYS A 49 -2.19 -12.36 6.93
N LYS A 50 -2.19 -13.28 5.97
CA LYS A 50 -1.08 -14.21 5.73
C LYS A 50 0.21 -13.38 5.66
N THR A 51 1.11 -13.69 6.57
CA THR A 51 2.50 -13.27 6.59
C THR A 51 3.16 -13.66 5.27
N SER A 52 3.45 -12.66 4.45
CA SER A 52 4.59 -12.57 3.51
C SER A 52 4.45 -11.24 2.76
N ALA A 53 4.73 -10.13 3.45
CA ALA A 53 4.98 -8.86 2.77
C ALA A 53 6.49 -8.73 2.62
N GLU A 54 7.02 -9.22 1.50
CA GLU A 54 8.31 -8.78 1.01
C GLU A 54 8.10 -7.33 0.54
N PHE A 55 8.49 -6.38 1.39
CA PHE A 55 8.56 -4.97 1.02
C PHE A 55 9.81 -4.80 0.16
N VAL A 56 9.66 -4.96 -1.15
CA VAL A 56 10.61 -4.37 -2.10
C VAL A 56 10.31 -2.88 -2.16
N ILE A 57 11.00 -2.13 -1.30
CA ILE A 57 11.05 -0.67 -1.38
C ILE A 57 12.09 -0.36 -2.45
N GLU A 58 11.65 -0.09 -3.68
CA GLU A 58 12.51 0.60 -4.63
C GLU A 58 12.35 2.12 -4.49
N THR A 59 13.51 2.76 -4.46
CA THR A 59 13.83 4.12 -4.07
C THR A 59 13.30 5.17 -5.04
N PHE A 60 12.83 6.28 -4.47
CA PHE A 60 12.79 7.65 -5.00
C PHE A 60 13.24 7.86 -6.46
N ASP A 61 12.31 8.33 -7.30
CA ASP A 61 12.38 9.69 -7.83
C ASP A 61 10.99 10.17 -8.29
N ILE A 62 10.62 11.33 -7.77
CA ILE A 62 9.45 12.11 -8.14
C ILE A 62 9.81 12.82 -9.46
N ASP A 63 8.83 13.02 -10.36
CA ASP A 63 8.91 13.81 -11.60
C ASP A 63 9.11 13.03 -12.92
N LYS A 64 8.35 11.95 -13.15
CA LYS A 64 7.82 11.67 -14.49
C LYS A 64 6.39 11.20 -14.36
N GLU A 65 5.53 11.72 -15.23
CA GLU A 65 4.21 11.20 -15.53
C GLU A 65 4.33 9.66 -15.62
N LEU A 66 3.90 8.98 -14.56
CA LEU A 66 3.92 7.53 -14.46
C LEU A 66 2.84 7.03 -15.42
N ASP A 67 3.18 6.98 -16.71
CA ASP A 67 2.70 5.91 -17.56
C ASP A 67 3.27 4.64 -16.93
N PHE A 68 2.49 4.07 -16.02
CA PHE A 68 2.64 2.71 -15.56
C PHE A 68 2.31 1.83 -16.78
N ASN A 69 3.24 1.81 -17.75
CA ASN A 69 3.31 0.81 -18.79
C ASN A 69 3.68 -0.48 -18.08
N VAL A 70 2.66 -1.09 -17.49
CA VAL A 70 2.71 -2.51 -17.23
C VAL A 70 2.62 -3.15 -18.61
N ASP A 71 3.73 -3.70 -19.05
CA ASP A 71 3.82 -4.62 -20.20
C ASP A 71 2.83 -5.83 -20.10
N SER A 72 1.98 -5.90 -19.06
CA SER A 72 0.87 -6.86 -18.93
C SER A 72 -0.44 -6.40 -19.57
N CYS A 73 -0.55 -5.14 -19.99
CA CYS A 73 -1.66 -4.67 -20.84
C CYS A 73 -1.37 -4.86 -22.34
N ASP A 74 -0.14 -5.26 -22.69
CA ASP A 74 0.33 -5.44 -24.05
C ASP A 74 0.13 -6.90 -24.46
N GLY A 75 -1.14 -7.29 -24.59
CA GLY A 75 -1.55 -8.63 -24.95
C GLY A 75 -2.85 -8.56 -25.72
N ASN A 76 -2.87 -9.12 -26.92
CA ASN A 76 -4.06 -9.25 -27.77
C ASN A 76 -5.32 -9.50 -26.93
N THR A 77 -6.39 -8.80 -27.28
CA THR A 77 -7.74 -8.82 -26.70
C THR A 77 -8.41 -10.20 -26.59
N ASP A 78 -7.72 -11.27 -26.98
CA ASP A 78 -8.21 -12.63 -27.09
C ASP A 78 -8.06 -13.44 -25.79
N ASP A 79 -7.24 -13.00 -24.82
CA ASP A 79 -7.09 -13.66 -23.52
C ASP A 79 -7.75 -12.86 -22.38
N LEU A 80 -9.08 -12.70 -22.45
CA LEU A 80 -9.88 -12.04 -21.42
C LEU A 80 -9.61 -12.60 -20.02
N GLU A 81 -9.39 -13.92 -19.90
CA GLU A 81 -9.10 -14.60 -18.63
C GLU A 81 -7.77 -14.13 -18.00
N LYS A 82 -6.75 -13.84 -18.82
CA LYS A 82 -5.47 -13.30 -18.33
C LYS A 82 -5.63 -11.88 -17.84
N HIS A 83 -6.39 -11.06 -18.55
CA HIS A 83 -6.67 -9.68 -18.13
C HIS A 83 -7.54 -9.64 -16.87
N GLU A 84 -8.53 -10.52 -16.75
CA GLU A 84 -9.35 -10.65 -15.53
C GLU A 84 -8.51 -11.06 -14.33
N THR A 85 -7.61 -12.04 -14.51
CA THR A 85 -6.71 -12.48 -13.44
C THR A 85 -5.74 -11.37 -13.03
N TYR A 86 -5.19 -10.65 -14.01
CA TYR A 86 -4.28 -9.53 -13.78
C TYR A 86 -4.98 -8.38 -13.05
N CYS A 87 -6.07 -7.83 -13.62
CA CYS A 87 -6.82 -6.74 -13.02
C CYS A 87 -7.41 -7.15 -11.66
N GLY A 88 -7.95 -8.37 -11.54
CA GLY A 88 -8.49 -8.89 -10.28
C GLY A 88 -7.46 -9.06 -9.16
N GLY A 89 -6.17 -9.16 -9.51
CA GLY A 89 -5.05 -9.19 -8.56
C GLY A 89 -4.58 -7.81 -8.10
N LEU A 90 -5.03 -6.72 -8.74
CA LEU A 90 -4.64 -5.36 -8.38
C LEU A 90 -5.43 -4.83 -7.17
N THR A 91 -4.75 -4.05 -6.35
CA THR A 91 -5.38 -3.23 -5.31
C THR A 91 -6.15 -2.07 -5.94
N ASP A 92 -7.06 -1.46 -5.19
CA ASP A 92 -7.84 -0.29 -5.62
C ASP A 92 -6.97 0.87 -6.13
N GLY A 93 -5.87 1.17 -5.45
CA GLY A 93 -4.91 2.20 -5.86
C GLY A 93 -4.22 1.88 -7.18
N ASN A 94 -3.73 0.64 -7.33
CA ASN A 94 -3.02 0.22 -8.53
C ASN A 94 -3.97 0.08 -9.73
N CYS A 95 -5.20 -0.37 -9.48
CA CYS A 95 -6.23 -0.48 -10.49
C CYS A 95 -6.55 0.89 -11.12
N LYS A 96 -6.65 1.93 -10.31
CA LYS A 96 -6.91 3.31 -10.77
C LYS A 96 -5.74 3.93 -11.53
N LEU A 97 -4.56 3.33 -11.51
CA LEU A 97 -3.37 3.81 -12.20
C LEU A 97 -3.05 2.99 -13.47
N SER A 98 -3.68 1.83 -13.63
CA SER A 98 -3.47 0.95 -14.78
C SER A 98 -4.10 1.51 -16.05
N ASN A 99 -3.47 1.25 -17.20
CA ASN A 99 -3.95 1.67 -18.52
C ASN A 99 -5.05 0.76 -19.09
N CYS A 100 -5.13 -0.50 -18.65
CA CYS A 100 -6.07 -1.52 -19.16
C CYS A 100 -7.03 -2.09 -18.10
N CYS A 101 -7.07 -1.49 -16.90
CA CYS A 101 -8.02 -1.87 -15.86
C CYS A 101 -8.78 -0.64 -15.36
N VAL A 102 -10.01 -0.86 -14.92
CA VAL A 102 -10.86 0.15 -14.29
C VAL A 102 -11.36 -0.38 -12.95
N TYR A 103 -11.48 0.51 -11.97
CA TYR A 103 -12.04 0.16 -10.67
C TYR A 103 -13.53 0.50 -10.64
N ALA A 104 -14.38 -0.51 -10.85
CA ALA A 104 -15.82 -0.35 -11.04
C ALA A 104 -16.61 -0.71 -9.77
N PHE A 105 -17.65 0.06 -9.47
CA PHE A 105 -18.50 -0.12 -8.28
C PHE A 105 -19.83 -0.75 -8.64
N HIS A 106 -20.19 -1.80 -7.91
CA HIS A 106 -21.45 -2.51 -8.08
C HIS A 106 -22.63 -1.74 -7.46
N LYS A 107 -23.76 -1.59 -8.19
CA LYS A 107 -24.91 -0.75 -7.75
C LYS A 107 -25.52 -1.20 -6.43
N GLU A 108 -25.65 -2.51 -6.25
CA GLU A 108 -26.40 -3.09 -5.13
C GLU A 108 -25.56 -3.23 -3.85
N THR A 109 -24.27 -3.57 -3.99
CA THR A 109 -23.40 -3.91 -2.86
C THR A 109 -22.42 -2.78 -2.52
N ASN A 110 -22.26 -1.81 -3.41
CA ASN A 110 -21.28 -0.73 -3.29
C ASN A 110 -19.84 -1.24 -3.09
N VAL A 111 -19.56 -2.45 -3.59
CA VAL A 111 -18.23 -3.06 -3.58
C VAL A 111 -17.53 -2.70 -4.88
N GLY A 112 -16.32 -2.14 -4.77
CA GLY A 112 -15.47 -1.84 -5.90
C GLY A 112 -14.62 -3.05 -6.30
N LYS A 113 -14.66 -3.42 -7.58
CA LYS A 113 -13.89 -4.51 -8.17
C LYS A 113 -13.01 -3.94 -9.28
N CYS A 114 -11.75 -4.37 -9.32
CA CYS A 114 -10.89 -4.06 -10.45
C CYS A 114 -11.19 -5.03 -11.59
N VAL A 115 -11.53 -4.49 -12.76
CA VAL A 115 -11.91 -5.26 -13.94
C VAL A 115 -11.19 -4.72 -15.17
N PRO A 116 -10.99 -5.54 -16.21
CA PRO A 116 -10.44 -5.06 -17.47
C PRO A 116 -11.32 -3.96 -18.08
N GLY A 117 -10.70 -2.89 -18.57
CA GLY A 117 -11.40 -1.75 -19.13
C GLY A 117 -10.47 -0.58 -19.42
N ASP A 118 -11.02 0.42 -20.10
CA ASP A 118 -10.31 1.62 -20.51
C ASP A 118 -11.17 2.88 -20.25
N SER A 119 -10.86 3.98 -20.94
CA SER A 119 -11.63 5.22 -20.85
C SER A 119 -13.09 5.12 -21.30
N ASP A 120 -13.46 4.07 -22.03
CA ASP A 120 -14.83 3.80 -22.46
C ASP A 120 -15.57 2.90 -21.46
N GLY A 121 -14.87 2.39 -20.44
CA GLY A 121 -15.43 1.62 -19.34
C GLY A 121 -14.97 0.16 -19.31
N PRO A 122 -15.61 -0.68 -18.48
CA PRO A 122 -15.23 -2.07 -18.33
C PRO A 122 -15.52 -2.89 -19.61
N THR A 123 -14.55 -3.71 -20.02
CA THR A 123 -14.66 -4.55 -21.23
C THR A 123 -15.65 -5.72 -21.06
N ILE A 124 -15.97 -6.10 -19.82
CA ILE A 124 -16.88 -7.23 -19.53
C ILE A 124 -18.33 -6.78 -19.68
N LYS A 125 -19.00 -7.26 -20.74
CA LYS A 125 -20.37 -6.88 -21.13
C LYS A 125 -21.49 -7.39 -20.20
N ASP A 126 -21.24 -8.39 -19.37
CA ASP A 126 -22.26 -8.95 -18.45
C ASP A 126 -22.20 -8.37 -17.04
N GLU A 127 -21.02 -8.02 -16.50
CA GLU A 127 -20.90 -7.39 -15.17
C GLU A 127 -21.17 -5.86 -15.21
N THR A 128 -21.05 -5.22 -16.37
CA THR A 128 -21.31 -3.77 -16.57
C THR A 128 -22.76 -3.34 -16.29
N LYS A 129 -23.72 -4.25 -16.44
CA LYS A 129 -25.15 -3.95 -16.18
C LYS A 129 -25.42 -3.60 -14.72
N ASN A 130 -24.62 -4.14 -13.81
CA ASN A 130 -24.76 -3.97 -12.38
C ASN A 130 -23.71 -3.03 -11.78
N MET A 131 -23.10 -2.16 -12.59
CA MET A 131 -22.13 -1.17 -12.14
C MET A 131 -22.67 0.26 -12.30
N ASP A 132 -22.43 1.13 -11.31
CA ASP A 132 -22.92 2.53 -11.32
C ASP A 132 -21.88 3.49 -11.93
N TYR A 133 -20.66 3.43 -11.43
CA TYR A 133 -19.55 4.29 -11.83
C TYR A 133 -18.24 3.53 -11.72
N TYR A 134 -17.21 4.03 -12.40
CA TYR A 134 -15.87 3.47 -12.36
C TYR A 134 -14.82 4.56 -12.25
N TYR A 135 -13.64 4.18 -11.77
CA TYR A 135 -12.46 5.03 -11.81
C TYR A 135 -11.46 4.52 -12.85
N TYR A 136 -10.97 5.43 -13.67
CA TYR A 136 -9.87 5.22 -14.61
C TYR A 136 -8.88 6.38 -14.48
N LYS A 137 -7.58 6.09 -14.30
CA LYS A 137 -6.54 7.12 -14.09
C LYS A 137 -6.91 8.15 -13.01
N ASN A 138 -7.42 7.67 -11.87
CA ASN A 138 -7.95 8.48 -10.76
C ASN A 138 -9.09 9.46 -11.12
N LYS A 139 -9.75 9.30 -12.27
CA LYS A 139 -10.94 10.08 -12.65
C LYS A 139 -12.18 9.21 -12.55
N GLU A 140 -13.25 9.78 -12.02
CA GLU A 140 -14.56 9.13 -11.92
C GLU A 140 -15.35 9.29 -13.21
N PHE A 141 -15.92 8.19 -13.69
CA PHE A 141 -16.77 8.14 -14.86
C PHE A 141 -18.06 7.40 -14.53
N LYS A 142 -19.19 7.91 -15.05
CA LYS A 142 -20.49 7.25 -14.92
C LYS A 142 -20.67 6.27 -16.07
N ILE A 143 -21.15 5.07 -15.75
CA ILE A 143 -21.50 4.09 -16.78
C ILE A 143 -22.84 4.51 -17.38
N THR A 144 -22.81 4.88 -18.66
CA THR A 144 -24.02 5.22 -19.42
C THR A 144 -24.34 4.02 -20.29
N LEU A 145 -25.36 3.25 -19.90
CA LEU A 145 -25.88 2.10 -20.65
C LEU A 145 -26.79 2.56 -21.79
#